data_AF-A0A813LH91-F1
#
_entry.id   AF-A0A813LH91-F1
#
_cell.length_a   1.000
_cell.length_b   1.000
_cell.length_c   1.000
_cell.angle_alpha   90.00
_cell.angle_beta   90.00
_cell.angle_gamma   90.00
#
_symmetry.space_group_name_H-M   'P 1'
#
loop_
_entity.id
_entity.type
_entity.pdbx_description
1 polymer ?
#
loop_
_entity_poly.entity_id
_entity_poly.type
_entity_poly.pdbx_seq_one_letter_code
_entity_poly.pdbx_strand_id
1 'polypeptide(L)'
;MSQLLNSAGCCISLIISHATKMCAAAQPKMPIPWSNTSTRIPAVEHRAITIQQLRDLRLFLQRLCKVGFLKRHDGSLIHWFHINMFDICDLVLKPVISFVEEQRGSRGKFSWVEFVSQDEQMPYLLLSHSWSGRFRDFMATVDDVVRGKSLTVTVPVWICIFANNQFGQDFGTGIRDSPFYKAVMAAEDGTLLIVDRDASSLQRIWCGFEVHLTIDLQKPLAVYTSAGQVGVTVTSGRLVEAVEDFDVTQMEATQDGDRRHIINFLCGGELLEKKGLRTAQDGNFQLVNCWQKLLSDVTTTPAAPRRQNGKLEYVQEAELFKLHAAKFQKLNATVRDKVLSTANVGEGEKHKAGIKIPRIEDRGVTLGEIRFFLKQAKSWCGDEGHSWETLSISTITATFIKKQIAGKDTSLAELWSSGPRKPQIVVDETLASPMSELAAALEWFAEASRLQDNAVFYFSPLCINVCGQEHDTPDRARTIRNLIQNCEGVLSVLPDSEEQIVRSDRLERLHLCFHAGKKIYLGCSDGVLACTSPFQDGIWEFGHFSPRLTRALFQSKWSQARCATEGDRDRVRQLIRQSRGGYDRFEARLMSVAGGPVLRDAALRGGPEGNSERRRPARLPDQQRCSQGVPG
;
A
#
# COMPACT_ATOMS: atom_id res chain seq x y z
N MET A 1 -6.43 -36.95 6.65
CA MET A 1 -6.88 -35.62 6.16
C MET A 1 -8.40 -35.44 6.27
N SER A 2 -9.25 -36.32 5.74
CA SER A 2 -10.72 -36.17 5.86
C SER A 2 -11.25 -36.31 7.31
N GLN A 3 -10.64 -37.16 8.15
CA GLN A 3 -11.07 -37.32 9.55
C GLN A 3 -10.72 -36.10 10.44
N LEU A 4 -9.60 -35.43 10.21
CA LEU A 4 -9.23 -34.19 10.92
C LEU A 4 -10.09 -32.99 10.48
N LEU A 5 -10.48 -32.94 9.20
CA LEU A 5 -11.42 -31.94 8.68
C LEU A 5 -12.85 -32.16 9.20
N ASN A 6 -13.28 -33.42 9.37
CA ASN A 6 -14.61 -33.74 9.91
C ASN A 6 -14.75 -33.40 11.40
N SER A 7 -13.70 -33.59 12.22
CA SER A 7 -13.73 -33.25 13.64
C SER A 7 -13.77 -31.73 13.87
N ALA A 8 -13.07 -30.94 13.05
CA ALA A 8 -13.11 -29.47 13.14
C ALA A 8 -14.44 -28.89 12.61
N GLY A 9 -15.03 -29.50 11.58
CA GLY A 9 -16.32 -29.08 11.02
C GLY A 9 -17.50 -29.23 11.99
N CYS A 10 -17.49 -30.26 12.84
CA CYS A 10 -18.57 -30.52 13.79
C CYS A 10 -18.66 -29.45 14.90
N CYS A 11 -17.52 -28.99 15.43
CA CYS A 11 -17.49 -27.91 16.42
C CYS A 11 -17.88 -26.54 15.82
N ILE A 12 -17.51 -26.27 14.56
CA ILE A 12 -17.84 -25.00 13.89
C ILE A 12 -19.33 -24.93 13.54
N SER A 13 -19.93 -26.03 13.09
CA SER A 13 -21.37 -26.11 12.81
C SER A 13 -22.23 -25.84 14.06
N LEU A 14 -21.81 -26.36 15.22
CA LEU A 14 -22.49 -26.11 16.49
C LEU A 14 -22.40 -24.65 16.95
N ILE A 15 -21.25 -24.00 16.77
CA ILE A 15 -21.04 -22.58 17.10
C ILE A 15 -21.87 -21.68 16.17
N ILE A 16 -21.92 -22.00 14.87
CA ILE A 16 -22.71 -21.24 13.89
C ILE A 16 -24.20 -21.40 14.18
N SER A 17 -24.70 -22.62 14.40
CA SER A 17 -26.11 -22.90 14.72
C SER A 17 -26.59 -22.19 16.00
N HIS A 18 -25.72 -22.09 17.02
CA HIS A 18 -26.02 -21.31 18.23
C HIS A 18 -26.05 -19.81 17.95
N ALA A 19 -25.12 -19.28 17.15
CA ALA A 19 -25.09 -17.86 16.77
C ALA A 19 -26.33 -17.45 15.93
N THR A 20 -26.80 -18.31 15.01
CA THR A 20 -27.97 -18.01 14.18
C THR A 20 -29.27 -17.99 15.00
N LYS A 21 -29.40 -18.85 16.02
CA LYS A 21 -30.57 -18.84 16.92
C LYS A 21 -30.59 -17.63 17.86
N MET A 22 -29.45 -17.06 18.21
CA MET A 22 -29.37 -15.82 19.01
C MET A 22 -29.73 -14.56 18.19
N CYS A 23 -29.61 -14.57 16.86
CA CYS A 23 -29.95 -13.42 16.02
C CYS A 23 -31.47 -13.19 15.81
N ALA A 24 -32.33 -14.17 16.11
CA ALA A 24 -33.78 -14.07 15.89
C ALA A 24 -34.57 -13.42 17.05
N ALA A 25 -33.96 -13.27 18.22
CA ALA A 25 -34.57 -12.61 19.37
C ALA A 25 -34.01 -11.18 19.49
N ALA A 26 -34.85 -10.19 19.17
CA ALA A 26 -34.60 -8.74 19.27
C ALA A 26 -33.19 -8.33 18.83
N GLN A 27 -32.99 -8.02 17.53
CA GLN A 27 -31.70 -7.55 17.01
C GLN A 27 -31.11 -6.50 17.97
N PRO A 28 -30.04 -6.83 18.72
CA PRO A 28 -29.41 -5.85 19.58
C PRO A 28 -28.93 -4.75 18.63
N LYS A 29 -29.51 -3.54 18.75
CA LYS A 29 -29.01 -2.37 18.04
C LYS A 29 -27.51 -2.33 18.32
N MET A 30 -26.70 -2.53 17.27
CA MET A 30 -25.25 -2.43 17.41
C MET A 30 -25.01 -1.11 18.12
N PRO A 31 -24.35 -1.10 19.30
CA PRO A 31 -24.08 0.15 19.99
C PRO A 31 -23.19 0.98 19.05
N ILE A 32 -23.82 1.95 18.40
CA ILE A 32 -23.16 2.93 17.57
C ILE A 32 -22.34 3.76 18.58
N PRO A 33 -21.00 3.84 18.45
CA PRO A 33 -20.16 4.48 19.47
C PRO A 33 -20.28 6.01 19.50
N TRP A 34 -21.23 6.57 18.74
CA TRP A 34 -21.39 8.00 18.50
C TRP A 34 -22.70 8.47 19.12
N SER A 35 -22.75 9.72 19.55
CA SER A 35 -23.91 10.26 20.26
C SER A 35 -25.16 10.34 19.37
N ASN A 36 -26.35 10.23 19.98
CA ASN A 36 -27.61 10.43 19.28
C ASN A 36 -27.97 11.91 19.04
N THR A 37 -27.08 12.85 19.36
CA THR A 37 -27.23 14.29 19.11
C THR A 37 -26.13 14.77 18.14
N SER A 38 -26.50 15.43 17.04
CA SER A 38 -25.52 16.12 16.19
C SER A 38 -25.44 17.59 16.57
N THR A 39 -24.24 18.17 16.43
CA THR A 39 -24.01 19.59 16.66
C THR A 39 -23.69 20.26 15.33
N ARG A 40 -24.41 21.34 14.99
CA ARG A 40 -24.09 22.15 13.81
C ARG A 40 -22.86 23.01 14.13
N ILE A 41 -21.83 22.93 13.29
CA ILE A 41 -20.60 23.71 13.42
C ILE A 41 -20.51 24.62 12.19
N PRO A 42 -20.87 25.91 12.29
CA PRO A 42 -20.98 26.79 11.12
C PRO A 42 -19.66 26.95 10.37
N ALA A 43 -18.57 27.22 11.07
CA ALA A 43 -17.23 27.40 10.50
C ALA A 43 -16.62 26.05 10.11
N VAL A 44 -16.39 25.82 8.82
CA VAL A 44 -15.90 24.52 8.30
C VAL A 44 -14.47 24.24 8.75
N GLU A 45 -13.67 25.29 8.95
CA GLU A 45 -12.35 25.23 9.54
C GLU A 45 -12.37 24.73 11.00
N HIS A 46 -13.46 24.94 11.75
CA HIS A 46 -13.63 24.45 13.12
C HIS A 46 -14.23 23.03 13.18
N ARG A 47 -14.36 22.36 12.03
CA ARG A 47 -14.80 20.97 11.93
C ARG A 47 -13.60 20.01 11.90
N ALA A 48 -12.61 20.23 12.76
CA ALA A 48 -11.52 19.28 12.92
C ALA A 48 -12.00 18.03 13.68
N ILE A 49 -11.46 16.85 13.42
CA ILE A 49 -11.77 15.62 14.16
C ILE A 49 -10.68 15.38 15.22
N THR A 50 -11.04 14.97 16.43
CA THR A 50 -10.04 14.58 17.43
C THR A 50 -9.38 13.25 17.06
N ILE A 51 -8.13 13.06 17.51
CA ILE A 51 -7.42 11.78 17.35
C ILE A 51 -8.22 10.61 17.96
N GLN A 52 -8.92 10.83 19.07
CA GLN A 52 -9.79 9.83 19.68
C GLN A 52 -10.95 9.42 18.75
N GLN A 53 -11.74 10.40 18.28
CA GLN A 53 -12.86 10.15 17.35
C GLN A 53 -12.37 9.41 16.09
N LEU A 54 -11.21 9.78 15.56
CA LEU A 54 -10.63 9.15 14.39
C LEU A 54 -10.20 7.69 14.66
N ARG A 55 -9.62 7.40 15.84
CA ARG A 55 -9.29 6.04 16.27
C ARG A 55 -10.53 5.18 16.50
N ASP A 56 -11.62 5.75 17.00
CA ASP A 56 -12.90 5.06 17.16
C ASP A 56 -13.49 4.67 15.80
N LEU A 57 -13.44 5.58 14.81
CA LEU A 57 -13.81 5.26 13.42
C LEU A 57 -12.94 4.12 12.87
N ARG A 58 -11.62 4.16 13.08
CA ARG A 58 -10.72 3.07 12.68
C ARG A 58 -11.14 1.72 13.26
N LEU A 59 -11.40 1.64 14.57
CA LEU A 59 -11.80 0.39 15.22
C LEU A 59 -13.15 -0.11 14.67
N PHE A 60 -14.08 0.79 14.39
CA PHE A 60 -15.35 0.46 13.77
C PHE A 60 -15.16 -0.12 12.37
N LEU A 61 -14.40 0.55 11.50
CA LEU A 61 -14.10 0.09 10.14
C LEU A 61 -13.36 -1.25 10.12
N GLN A 62 -12.39 -1.45 11.02
CA GLN A 62 -11.70 -2.74 11.17
C GLN A 62 -12.68 -3.88 11.46
N ARG A 63 -13.65 -3.67 12.34
CA ARG A 63 -14.70 -4.67 12.64
C ARG A 63 -15.55 -4.95 11.41
N LEU A 64 -16.02 -3.92 10.71
CA LEU A 64 -16.85 -4.07 9.50
C LEU A 64 -16.13 -4.82 8.37
N CYS A 65 -14.85 -4.50 8.12
CA CYS A 65 -14.01 -5.24 7.17
C CYS A 65 -13.82 -6.70 7.61
N LYS A 66 -13.53 -6.94 8.90
CA LYS A 66 -13.27 -8.29 9.43
C LYS A 66 -14.48 -9.21 9.30
N VAL A 67 -15.69 -8.70 9.48
CA VAL A 67 -16.94 -9.48 9.33
C VAL A 67 -17.47 -9.49 7.89
N GLY A 68 -16.81 -8.82 6.95
CA GLY A 68 -17.19 -8.82 5.53
C GLY A 68 -18.45 -8.00 5.21
N PHE A 69 -18.78 -7.00 6.02
CA PHE A 69 -19.94 -6.12 5.77
C PHE A 69 -19.66 -5.03 4.74
N LEU A 70 -18.40 -4.65 4.53
CA LEU A 70 -18.05 -3.67 3.51
C LEU A 70 -17.78 -4.37 2.17
N LYS A 71 -18.58 -3.99 1.16
CA LYS A 71 -18.49 -4.48 -0.21
C LYS A 71 -18.60 -3.32 -1.18
N ARG A 72 -17.83 -3.38 -2.28
CA ARG A 72 -18.01 -2.46 -3.40
C ARG A 72 -19.26 -2.80 -4.20
N HIS A 73 -19.62 -1.93 -5.13
CA HIS A 73 -20.79 -2.12 -6.00
C HIS A 73 -20.73 -3.39 -6.85
N ASP A 74 -19.53 -3.90 -7.17
CA ASP A 74 -19.33 -5.18 -7.87
C ASP A 74 -19.47 -6.42 -6.96
N GLY A 75 -19.80 -6.21 -5.67
CA GLY A 75 -19.91 -7.25 -4.66
C GLY A 75 -18.58 -7.72 -4.07
N SER A 76 -17.44 -7.17 -4.52
CA SER A 76 -16.13 -7.50 -3.97
C SER A 76 -16.02 -7.05 -2.51
N LEU A 77 -15.47 -7.92 -1.66
CA LEU A 77 -15.22 -7.62 -0.26
C LEU A 77 -14.12 -6.57 -0.13
N ILE A 78 -14.32 -5.59 0.75
CA ILE A 78 -13.30 -4.59 1.06
C ILE A 78 -12.53 -5.03 2.30
N HIS A 79 -11.25 -5.34 2.10
CA HIS A 79 -10.33 -5.67 3.17
C HIS A 79 -9.81 -4.41 3.89
N TRP A 80 -9.48 -4.54 5.18
CA TRP A 80 -8.94 -3.45 6.00
C TRP A 80 -7.70 -2.77 5.38
N PHE A 81 -6.86 -3.53 4.68
CA PHE A 81 -5.67 -3.02 4.03
C PHE A 81 -5.95 -2.32 2.69
N HIS A 82 -7.18 -2.40 2.17
CA HIS A 82 -7.58 -1.85 0.87
C HIS A 82 -8.69 -0.80 0.95
N ILE A 83 -9.32 -0.61 2.11
CA ILE A 83 -10.34 0.43 2.30
C ILE A 83 -9.69 1.82 2.15
N ASN A 84 -10.28 2.67 1.31
CA ASN A 84 -9.86 4.06 1.14
C ASN A 84 -10.96 5.04 1.62
N MET A 85 -10.72 6.35 1.51
CA MET A 85 -11.67 7.35 2.01
C MET A 85 -12.96 7.43 1.17
N PHE A 86 -12.92 7.08 -0.13
CA PHE A 86 -14.13 6.96 -0.94
C PHE A 86 -15.03 5.83 -0.42
N ASP A 87 -14.45 4.65 -0.19
CA ASP A 87 -15.16 3.50 0.39
C ASP A 87 -15.79 3.89 1.75
N ILE A 88 -15.05 4.59 2.60
CA ILE A 88 -15.54 5.06 3.91
C ILE A 88 -16.70 6.05 3.74
N CYS A 89 -16.56 7.03 2.85
CA CYS A 89 -17.60 8.03 2.59
C CYS A 89 -18.91 7.38 2.15
N ASP A 90 -18.83 6.55 1.11
CA ASP A 90 -20.01 6.04 0.40
C ASP A 90 -20.67 4.86 1.12
N LEU A 91 -19.89 4.03 1.80
CA LEU A 91 -20.40 2.81 2.45
C LEU A 91 -20.63 2.98 3.95
N VAL A 92 -20.07 4.01 4.57
CA VAL A 92 -20.16 4.21 6.02
C VAL A 92 -20.69 5.58 6.40
N LEU A 93 -19.98 6.67 6.06
CA LEU A 93 -20.34 8.01 6.57
C LEU A 93 -21.72 8.43 6.09
N LYS A 94 -21.97 8.41 4.77
CA LYS A 94 -23.26 8.80 4.20
C LYS A 94 -24.40 7.89 4.69
N PRO A 95 -24.32 6.54 4.61
CA PRO A 95 -25.39 5.68 5.09
C PRO A 95 -25.70 5.85 6.59
N VAL A 96 -24.66 5.98 7.44
CA VAL A 96 -24.85 6.16 8.88
C VAL A 96 -25.53 7.48 9.19
N ILE A 97 -25.07 8.59 8.59
CA ILE A 97 -25.68 9.91 8.79
C ILE A 97 -27.14 9.90 8.30
N SER A 98 -27.40 9.38 7.09
CA SER A 98 -28.76 9.31 6.56
C SER A 98 -29.69 8.47 7.43
N PHE A 99 -29.22 7.31 7.90
CA PHE A 99 -30.01 6.44 8.78
C PHE A 99 -30.38 7.16 10.08
N VAL A 100 -29.42 7.80 10.75
CA VAL A 100 -29.69 8.48 12.03
C VAL A 100 -30.59 9.70 11.84
N GLU A 101 -30.44 10.45 10.76
CA GLU A 101 -31.31 11.59 10.44
C GLU A 101 -32.75 11.16 10.14
N GLU A 102 -32.93 10.04 9.41
CA GLU A 102 -34.25 9.45 9.19
C GLU A 102 -34.91 9.04 10.53
N GLN A 103 -34.15 8.41 11.44
CA GLN A 103 -34.66 8.08 12.78
C GLN A 103 -35.05 9.30 13.62
N ARG A 104 -34.46 10.47 13.33
CA ARG A 104 -34.79 11.75 13.98
C ARG A 104 -35.95 12.50 13.31
N GLY A 105 -36.45 12.02 12.16
CA GLY A 105 -37.42 12.76 11.34
C GLY A 105 -36.83 14.05 10.75
N SER A 106 -35.50 14.14 10.65
CA SER A 106 -34.77 15.27 10.10
C SER A 106 -34.20 14.93 8.72
N ARG A 107 -33.93 15.95 7.90
CA ARG A 107 -33.20 15.83 6.62
C ARG A 107 -31.89 16.59 6.66
N GLY A 108 -31.31 16.72 7.85
CA GLY A 108 -30.06 17.44 8.07
C GLY A 108 -28.93 16.79 7.28
N LYS A 109 -28.17 17.62 6.57
CA LYS A 109 -26.92 17.20 5.93
C LYS A 109 -25.78 17.71 6.81
N PHE A 110 -25.12 16.77 7.48
CA PHE A 110 -23.99 17.04 8.37
C PHE A 110 -22.69 16.54 7.75
N SER A 111 -21.59 17.21 8.08
CA SER A 111 -20.27 16.59 8.01
C SER A 111 -20.14 15.46 9.04
N TRP A 112 -19.12 14.62 8.91
CA TRP A 112 -18.88 13.59 9.91
C TRP A 112 -18.55 14.20 11.27
N VAL A 113 -17.76 15.27 11.31
CA VAL A 113 -17.38 15.94 12.56
C VAL A 113 -18.59 16.51 13.28
N GLU A 114 -19.51 17.18 12.59
CA GLU A 114 -20.78 17.65 13.17
C GLU A 114 -21.66 16.51 13.70
N PHE A 115 -21.53 15.32 13.11
CA PHE A 115 -22.24 14.13 13.57
C PHE A 115 -21.66 13.55 14.87
N VAL A 116 -20.34 13.66 15.07
CA VAL A 116 -19.61 12.95 16.14
C VAL A 116 -19.08 13.84 17.26
N SER A 117 -19.11 15.15 17.07
CA SER A 117 -18.58 16.15 18.00
C SER A 117 -19.71 16.85 18.73
N GLN A 118 -19.41 17.29 19.96
CA GLN A 118 -20.38 18.02 20.78
C GLN A 118 -20.28 19.53 20.56
N ASP A 119 -19.11 20.03 20.19
CA ASP A 119 -18.80 21.46 20.03
C ASP A 119 -17.85 21.71 18.85
N GLU A 120 -17.52 22.97 18.61
CA GLU A 120 -16.49 23.38 17.66
C GLU A 120 -15.10 22.85 18.05
N GLN A 121 -14.31 22.43 17.06
CA GLN A 121 -12.98 21.84 17.25
C GLN A 121 -11.97 22.57 16.35
N MET A 122 -11.26 23.55 16.92
CA MET A 122 -10.21 24.32 16.22
C MET A 122 -9.03 23.42 15.83
N PRO A 123 -8.55 23.40 14.58
CA PRO A 123 -7.54 22.44 14.16
C PRO A 123 -6.14 22.80 14.65
N TYR A 124 -5.47 21.85 15.30
CA TYR A 124 -4.04 21.97 15.60
C TYR A 124 -3.20 21.71 14.34
N LEU A 125 -3.58 20.73 13.52
CA LEU A 125 -2.91 20.39 12.25
C LEU A 125 -3.92 20.24 11.11
N LEU A 126 -3.50 20.57 9.90
CA LEU A 126 -4.15 20.14 8.66
C LEU A 126 -3.50 18.85 8.14
N LEU A 127 -4.29 17.80 7.88
CA LEU A 127 -3.80 16.58 7.23
C LEU A 127 -4.20 16.55 5.76
N SER A 128 -3.30 17.05 4.90
CA SER A 128 -3.44 17.00 3.45
C SER A 128 -3.24 15.56 2.95
N HIS A 129 -4.23 15.00 2.25
CA HIS A 129 -4.22 13.60 1.85
C HIS A 129 -5.09 13.36 0.60
N SER A 130 -4.87 12.22 -0.06
CA SER A 130 -5.74 11.74 -1.14
C SER A 130 -6.84 10.82 -0.61
N TRP A 131 -8.04 10.93 -1.16
CA TRP A 131 -9.15 10.04 -0.82
C TRP A 131 -8.99 8.63 -1.38
N SER A 132 -8.18 8.44 -2.42
CA SER A 132 -7.82 7.10 -2.92
C SER A 132 -6.79 6.41 -2.04
N GLY A 133 -6.11 7.16 -1.16
CA GLY A 133 -5.15 6.62 -0.20
C GLY A 133 -5.82 5.64 0.76
N ARG A 134 -5.10 4.57 1.10
CA ARG A 134 -5.55 3.54 2.02
C ARG A 134 -5.72 4.13 3.43
N PHE A 135 -6.89 3.95 4.03
CA PHE A 135 -7.19 4.52 5.34
C PHE A 135 -6.30 3.97 6.45
N ARG A 136 -5.90 2.70 6.34
CA ARG A 136 -4.92 2.10 7.26
C ARG A 136 -3.61 2.88 7.28
N ASP A 137 -3.06 3.19 6.10
CA ASP A 137 -1.76 3.83 5.94
C ASP A 137 -1.82 5.28 6.42
N PHE A 138 -2.95 5.95 6.16
CA PHE A 138 -3.31 7.23 6.77
C PHE A 138 -3.30 7.16 8.31
N MET A 139 -3.94 6.16 8.90
CA MET A 139 -3.98 5.99 10.36
C MET A 139 -2.62 5.63 10.98
N ALA A 140 -1.78 4.86 10.27
CA ALA A 140 -0.42 4.59 10.70
C ALA A 140 0.41 5.90 10.76
N THR A 141 0.24 6.75 9.76
CA THR A 141 0.83 8.09 9.72
C THR A 141 0.37 8.96 10.89
N VAL A 142 -0.93 8.99 11.16
CA VAL A 142 -1.50 9.72 12.31
C VAL A 142 -0.92 9.24 13.63
N ASP A 143 -0.79 7.92 13.84
CA ASP A 143 -0.19 7.38 15.06
C ASP A 143 1.30 7.69 15.20
N ASP A 144 2.05 7.75 14.09
CA ASP A 144 3.45 8.17 14.08
C ASP A 144 3.60 9.66 14.44
N VAL A 145 2.78 10.52 13.83
CA VAL A 145 2.74 11.96 14.14
C VAL A 145 2.39 12.20 15.61
N VAL A 146 1.35 11.53 16.13
CA VAL A 146 0.94 11.65 17.53
C VAL A 146 2.08 11.27 18.47
N ARG A 147 2.83 10.20 18.15
CA ARG A 147 3.99 9.78 18.94
C ARG A 147 5.15 10.76 18.82
N GLY A 148 5.52 11.16 17.60
CA GLY A 148 6.67 12.03 17.32
C GLY A 148 6.49 13.44 17.88
N LYS A 149 5.27 13.97 17.86
CA LYS A 149 4.92 15.30 18.42
C LYS A 149 4.37 15.23 19.84
N SER A 150 4.29 14.04 20.46
CA SER A 150 3.72 13.84 21.81
C SER A 150 2.30 14.42 21.98
N LEU A 151 1.46 14.29 20.94
CA LEU A 151 0.09 14.82 20.95
C LEU A 151 -0.82 13.96 21.83
N THR A 152 -1.81 14.57 22.47
CA THR A 152 -2.85 13.84 23.20
C THR A 152 -3.95 13.36 22.25
N VAL A 153 -4.77 12.39 22.71
CA VAL A 153 -5.89 11.88 21.91
C VAL A 153 -7.02 12.91 21.70
N THR A 154 -7.02 13.99 22.49
CA THR A 154 -7.99 15.08 22.38
C THR A 154 -7.59 16.12 21.34
N VAL A 155 -6.37 16.05 20.79
CA VAL A 155 -5.91 17.03 19.79
C VAL A 155 -6.79 16.95 18.53
N PRO A 156 -7.38 18.06 18.11
CA PRO A 156 -8.15 18.16 16.88
C PRO A 156 -7.24 18.29 15.64
N VAL A 157 -7.53 17.52 14.60
CA VAL A 157 -6.86 17.58 13.28
C VAL A 157 -7.89 17.77 12.17
N TRP A 158 -7.64 18.68 11.24
CA TRP A 158 -8.54 18.91 10.12
C TRP A 158 -8.27 17.92 9.00
N ILE A 159 -9.34 17.23 8.55
CA ILE A 159 -9.28 16.23 7.50
C ILE A 159 -10.50 16.42 6.60
N CYS A 160 -10.28 16.70 5.31
CA CYS A 160 -11.35 17.13 4.41
C CYS A 160 -12.52 16.14 4.28
N ILE A 161 -12.27 14.82 4.34
CA ILE A 161 -13.35 13.82 4.27
C ILE A 161 -14.28 13.85 5.49
N PHE A 162 -13.81 14.31 6.64
CA PHE A 162 -14.60 14.34 7.87
C PHE A 162 -15.19 15.74 8.15
N ALA A 163 -14.47 16.79 7.76
CA ALA A 163 -14.86 18.18 7.98
C ALA A 163 -15.91 18.68 6.97
N ASN A 164 -15.80 18.26 5.70
CA ASN A 164 -16.73 18.68 4.66
C ASN A 164 -18.05 17.91 4.74
N ASN A 165 -19.12 18.54 4.28
CA ASN A 165 -20.42 17.92 4.11
C ASN A 165 -20.38 16.95 2.93
N GLN A 166 -20.57 15.66 3.20
CA GLN A 166 -20.47 14.60 2.20
C GLN A 166 -21.68 14.55 1.24
N PHE A 167 -22.72 15.34 1.49
CA PHE A 167 -23.94 15.41 0.68
C PHE A 167 -24.00 16.62 -0.26
N GLY A 168 -22.85 17.24 -0.52
CA GLY A 168 -22.67 18.46 -1.28
C GLY A 168 -22.07 19.56 -0.40
N GLN A 169 -20.79 19.82 -0.59
CA GLN A 169 -20.08 20.90 0.10
C GLN A 169 -20.12 22.17 -0.74
N ASP A 170 -20.42 23.29 -0.10
CA ASP A 170 -20.24 24.61 -0.68
C ASP A 170 -18.75 25.01 -0.56
N PHE A 171 -18.12 25.29 -1.70
CA PHE A 171 -16.74 25.76 -1.78
C PHE A 171 -16.63 27.28 -1.84
N GLY A 172 -17.75 28.00 -1.72
CA GLY A 172 -17.84 29.45 -1.71
C GLY A 172 -17.69 30.09 -3.09
N THR A 173 -17.53 31.42 -3.10
CA THR A 173 -17.54 32.24 -4.31
C THR A 173 -16.16 32.44 -4.94
N GLY A 174 -15.10 32.19 -4.15
CA GLY A 174 -13.70 32.23 -4.56
C GLY A 174 -12.87 31.18 -3.80
N ILE A 175 -11.60 31.04 -4.15
CA ILE A 175 -10.74 30.01 -3.55
C ILE A 175 -10.49 30.25 -2.06
N ARG A 176 -10.50 31.52 -1.61
CA ARG A 176 -10.31 31.88 -0.20
C ARG A 176 -11.49 31.47 0.68
N ASP A 177 -12.67 31.36 0.08
CA ASP A 177 -13.86 30.86 0.77
C ASP A 177 -13.85 29.35 0.96
N SER A 178 -12.98 28.65 0.21
CA SER A 178 -12.93 27.20 0.20
C SER A 178 -12.56 26.66 1.59
N PRO A 179 -13.12 25.50 1.98
CA PRO A 179 -12.77 24.83 3.23
C PRO A 179 -11.27 24.58 3.36
N PHE A 180 -10.57 24.32 2.26
CA PHE A 180 -9.14 24.04 2.25
C PHE A 180 -8.32 25.28 2.61
N TYR A 181 -8.62 26.44 2.00
CA TYR A 181 -7.94 27.69 2.33
C TYR A 181 -8.14 28.04 3.81
N LYS A 182 -9.39 27.98 4.28
CA LYS A 182 -9.73 28.27 5.68
C LYS A 182 -9.07 27.30 6.65
N ALA A 183 -9.00 26.01 6.32
CA ALA A 183 -8.32 25.02 7.15
C ALA A 183 -6.80 25.27 7.24
N VAL A 184 -6.12 25.59 6.12
CA VAL A 184 -4.69 25.97 6.16
C VAL A 184 -4.51 27.20 7.05
N MET A 185 -5.38 28.21 6.94
CA MET A 185 -5.32 29.42 7.76
C MET A 185 -5.54 29.13 9.25
N ALA A 186 -6.49 28.26 9.60
CA ALA A 186 -6.83 27.94 10.97
C ALA A 186 -5.85 26.97 11.65
N ALA A 187 -5.15 26.11 10.90
CA ALA A 187 -4.23 25.13 11.48
C ALA A 187 -3.04 25.80 12.18
N GLU A 188 -2.91 25.59 13.49
CA GLU A 188 -1.90 26.22 14.35
C GLU A 188 -0.47 25.75 14.03
N ASP A 189 -0.26 24.44 13.96
CA ASP A 189 1.04 23.79 13.77
C ASP A 189 1.32 23.42 12.30
N GLY A 190 0.56 24.05 11.39
CA GLY A 190 0.74 23.94 9.94
C GLY A 190 0.12 22.69 9.32
N THR A 191 0.77 22.19 8.26
CA THR A 191 0.21 21.16 7.38
C THR A 191 1.11 19.93 7.34
N LEU A 192 0.48 18.76 7.43
CA LEU A 192 1.11 17.48 7.15
C LEU A 192 0.60 16.96 5.82
N LEU A 193 1.50 16.81 4.84
CA LEU A 193 1.20 16.11 3.60
C LEU A 193 1.44 14.62 3.80
N ILE A 194 0.38 13.83 3.72
CA ILE A 194 0.42 12.38 3.83
C ILE A 194 0.56 11.80 2.43
N VAL A 195 1.70 11.17 2.16
CA VAL A 195 2.01 10.44 0.93
C VAL A 195 1.65 8.98 1.15
N ASP A 196 0.51 8.59 0.59
CA ASP A 196 0.06 7.21 0.62
C ASP A 196 0.96 6.30 -0.24
N ARG A 197 0.79 4.97 -0.12
CA ARG A 197 1.61 3.97 -0.83
C ARG A 197 1.66 4.15 -2.35
N ASP A 198 0.60 4.70 -2.94
CA ASP A 198 0.51 4.93 -4.38
C ASP A 198 0.93 6.37 -4.75
N ALA A 199 1.39 7.15 -3.78
CA ALA A 199 1.74 8.56 -3.87
C ALA A 199 0.62 9.41 -4.47
N SER A 200 -0.63 8.98 -4.29
CA SER A 200 -1.78 9.61 -4.96
C SER A 200 -2.04 11.03 -4.47
N SER A 201 -1.65 11.39 -3.24
CA SER A 201 -1.71 12.79 -2.77
C SER A 201 -0.82 13.74 -3.58
N LEU A 202 0.32 13.27 -4.10
CA LEU A 202 1.22 14.06 -4.95
C LEU A 202 0.66 14.28 -6.37
N GLN A 203 -0.44 13.60 -6.70
CA GLN A 203 -1.15 13.73 -7.97
C GLN A 203 -2.42 14.57 -7.83
N ARG A 204 -2.73 15.07 -6.63
CA ARG A 204 -3.98 15.78 -6.34
C ARG A 204 -3.74 17.26 -6.22
N ILE A 205 -4.36 18.03 -7.12
CA ILE A 205 -4.13 19.49 -7.19
C ILE A 205 -4.59 20.22 -5.93
N TRP A 206 -5.59 19.69 -5.21
CA TRP A 206 -5.99 20.21 -3.89
C TRP A 206 -4.88 20.05 -2.84
N CYS A 207 -4.16 18.93 -2.84
CA CYS A 207 -2.99 18.74 -1.96
C CYS A 207 -1.85 19.69 -2.36
N GLY A 208 -1.59 19.85 -3.66
CA GLY A 208 -0.62 20.83 -4.16
C GLY A 208 -0.96 22.28 -3.76
N PHE A 209 -2.25 22.62 -3.77
CA PHE A 209 -2.74 23.92 -3.30
C PHE A 209 -2.53 24.13 -1.80
N GLU A 210 -2.89 23.15 -0.96
CA GLU A 210 -2.68 23.21 0.50
C GLU A 210 -1.19 23.38 0.84
N VAL A 211 -0.31 22.65 0.15
CA VAL A 211 1.15 22.78 0.28
C VAL A 211 1.61 24.18 -0.13
N HIS A 212 1.15 24.69 -1.27
CA HIS A 212 1.47 26.02 -1.73
C HIS A 212 1.09 27.09 -0.70
N LEU A 213 -0.15 27.06 -0.21
CA LEU A 213 -0.62 28.00 0.81
C LEU A 213 0.22 27.90 2.09
N THR A 214 0.52 26.68 2.54
CA THR A 214 1.34 26.47 3.74
C THR A 214 2.71 27.14 3.60
N ILE A 215 3.35 27.01 2.44
CA ILE A 215 4.64 27.62 2.15
C ILE A 215 4.52 29.15 2.05
N ASP A 216 3.53 29.66 1.33
CA ASP A 216 3.31 31.09 1.12
C ASP A 216 3.03 31.82 2.45
N LEU A 217 2.27 31.17 3.34
CA LEU A 217 1.96 31.64 4.69
C LEU A 217 3.09 31.38 5.70
N GLN A 218 4.23 30.83 5.26
CA GLN A 218 5.38 30.50 6.11
C GLN A 218 5.03 29.56 7.29
N LYS A 219 4.02 28.70 7.12
CA LYS A 219 3.64 27.71 8.13
C LYS A 219 4.53 26.47 8.07
N PRO A 220 4.65 25.71 9.17
CA PRO A 220 5.33 24.42 9.15
C PRO A 220 4.70 23.47 8.12
N LEU A 221 5.57 22.81 7.35
CA LEU A 221 5.19 21.74 6.42
C LEU A 221 6.05 20.53 6.72
N ALA A 222 5.42 19.38 6.91
CA ALA A 222 6.11 18.10 6.96
C ALA A 222 5.43 17.08 6.05
N VAL A 223 6.23 16.16 5.53
CA VAL A 223 5.76 15.09 4.64
C VAL A 223 5.92 13.77 5.35
N TYR A 224 4.85 12.99 5.38
CA TYR A 224 4.80 11.71 6.06
C TYR A 224 4.32 10.60 5.13
N THR A 225 4.78 9.39 5.41
CA THR A 225 4.27 8.14 4.85
C THR A 225 3.82 7.23 6.00
N SER A 226 3.21 6.08 5.69
CA SER A 226 2.92 5.05 6.70
C SER A 226 4.18 4.50 7.39
N ALA A 227 5.37 4.70 6.81
CA ALA A 227 6.65 4.31 7.39
C ALA A 227 7.30 5.41 8.25
N GLY A 228 6.71 6.61 8.29
CA GLY A 228 7.16 7.74 9.10
C GLY A 228 7.45 9.00 8.29
N GLN A 229 8.08 9.98 8.95
CA GLN A 229 8.41 11.28 8.36
C GLN A 229 9.51 11.16 7.28
N VAL A 230 9.22 11.70 6.10
CA VAL A 230 10.17 11.76 4.98
C VAL A 230 11.33 12.70 5.31
N GLY A 231 12.54 12.26 5.01
CA GLY A 231 13.79 12.95 5.31
C GLY A 231 14.25 12.83 6.77
N VAL A 232 13.46 12.21 7.65
CA VAL A 232 13.86 11.97 9.05
C VAL A 232 13.94 10.47 9.32
N THR A 233 12.80 9.80 9.28
CA THR A 233 12.69 8.35 9.51
C THR A 233 12.76 7.57 8.20
N VAL A 234 12.26 8.17 7.11
CA VAL A 234 12.20 7.58 5.77
C VAL A 234 13.07 8.41 4.84
N THR A 235 14.24 7.90 4.50
CA THR A 235 15.24 8.60 3.67
C THR A 235 15.30 8.09 2.24
N SER A 236 14.71 6.93 1.95
CA SER A 236 14.74 6.32 0.62
C SER A 236 13.46 5.55 0.29
N GLY A 237 13.38 5.08 -0.95
CA GLY A 237 12.29 4.26 -1.47
C GLY A 237 11.25 5.05 -2.25
N ARG A 238 10.33 4.31 -2.87
CA ARG A 238 9.36 4.80 -3.87
C ARG A 238 8.61 6.07 -3.44
N LEU A 239 8.29 6.22 -2.16
CA LEU A 239 7.53 7.38 -1.69
C LEU A 239 8.38 8.64 -1.59
N VAL A 240 9.67 8.51 -1.25
CA VAL A 240 10.61 9.64 -1.28
C VAL A 240 10.84 10.08 -2.72
N GLU A 241 11.03 9.12 -3.62
CA GLU A 241 11.19 9.35 -5.06
C GLU A 241 9.98 10.07 -5.67
N ALA A 242 8.77 9.64 -5.30
CA ALA A 242 7.56 10.31 -5.76
C ALA A 242 7.50 11.79 -5.32
N VAL A 243 8.11 12.12 -4.17
CA VAL A 243 8.25 13.51 -3.71
C VAL A 243 9.35 14.27 -4.48
N GLU A 244 10.44 13.61 -4.86
CA GLU A 244 11.45 14.18 -5.78
C GLU A 244 10.80 14.60 -7.11
N ASP A 245 9.84 13.80 -7.59
CA ASP A 245 9.09 14.03 -8.82
C ASP A 245 7.90 14.99 -8.65
N PHE A 246 7.72 15.61 -7.47
CA PHE A 246 6.60 16.51 -7.20
C PHE A 246 6.52 17.62 -8.25
N ASP A 247 5.40 17.67 -8.98
CA ASP A 247 5.13 18.71 -9.98
C ASP A 247 3.65 19.10 -9.95
N VAL A 248 3.37 20.30 -9.43
CA VAL A 248 2.01 20.82 -9.33
C VAL A 248 1.31 20.98 -10.68
N THR A 249 2.06 21.14 -11.78
CA THR A 249 1.47 21.28 -13.13
C THR A 249 0.87 19.97 -13.64
N GLN A 250 1.38 18.83 -13.17
CA GLN A 250 0.91 17.50 -13.54
C GLN A 250 -0.25 17.00 -12.66
N MET A 251 -0.59 17.73 -11.60
CA MET A 251 -1.63 17.32 -10.66
C MET A 251 -3.04 17.47 -11.20
N GLU A 252 -3.93 16.66 -10.62
CA GLU A 252 -5.28 16.41 -11.09
C GLU A 252 -6.33 16.69 -10.01
N ALA A 253 -7.52 17.12 -10.45
CA ALA A 253 -8.72 17.12 -9.63
C ALA A 253 -9.76 16.17 -10.24
N THR A 254 -10.68 15.72 -9.40
CA THR A 254 -11.83 14.94 -9.87
C THR A 254 -12.68 15.73 -10.87
N GLN A 255 -12.71 17.07 -10.75
CA GLN A 255 -13.40 17.96 -11.68
C GLN A 255 -12.39 18.88 -12.38
N ASP A 256 -12.49 18.98 -13.71
CA ASP A 256 -11.61 19.84 -14.52
C ASP A 256 -11.77 21.33 -14.13
N GLY A 257 -12.98 21.76 -13.75
CA GLY A 257 -13.23 23.13 -13.28
C GLY A 257 -12.49 23.49 -11.98
N ASP A 258 -12.34 22.54 -11.04
CA ASP A 258 -11.56 22.76 -9.82
C ASP A 258 -10.07 22.85 -10.14
N ARG A 259 -9.56 22.01 -11.04
CA ARG A 259 -8.18 22.07 -11.50
C ARG A 259 -7.87 23.44 -12.11
N ARG A 260 -8.71 23.91 -13.04
CA ARG A 260 -8.60 25.25 -13.66
C ARG A 260 -8.60 26.35 -12.61
N HIS A 261 -9.56 26.33 -11.68
CA HIS A 261 -9.71 27.33 -10.62
C HIS A 261 -8.42 27.46 -9.79
N ILE A 262 -7.84 26.32 -9.37
CA ILE A 262 -6.61 26.30 -8.57
C ILE A 262 -5.41 26.76 -9.39
N ILE A 263 -5.21 26.25 -10.60
CA ILE A 263 -4.06 26.62 -11.45
C ILE A 263 -4.07 28.13 -11.73
N ASN A 264 -5.24 28.69 -12.05
CA ASN A 264 -5.41 30.12 -12.23
C ASN A 264 -4.96 30.91 -11.00
N PHE A 265 -5.40 30.50 -9.81
CA PHE A 265 -5.02 31.15 -8.56
C PHE A 265 -3.51 31.03 -8.30
N LEU A 266 -2.92 29.85 -8.52
CA LEU A 266 -1.47 29.65 -8.41
C LEU A 266 -0.70 30.56 -9.37
N CYS A 267 -1.24 30.91 -10.54
CA CYS A 267 -0.61 31.82 -11.49
C CYS A 267 -0.72 33.30 -11.07
N GLY A 268 -1.94 33.79 -10.78
CA GLY A 268 -2.20 35.23 -10.61
C GLY A 268 -3.17 35.60 -9.48
N GLY A 269 -3.38 34.72 -8.51
CA GLY A 269 -4.25 34.97 -7.37
C GLY A 269 -5.71 35.16 -7.77
N GLU A 270 -6.43 35.97 -7.00
CA GLU A 270 -7.86 36.24 -7.19
C GLU A 270 -8.18 36.88 -8.55
N LEU A 271 -7.24 37.63 -9.13
CA LEU A 271 -7.44 38.27 -10.43
C LEU A 271 -7.60 37.27 -11.57
N LEU A 272 -6.96 36.11 -11.47
CA LEU A 272 -7.03 35.08 -12.52
C LEU A 272 -7.95 33.92 -12.17
N GLU A 273 -8.33 33.73 -10.90
CA GLU A 273 -8.96 32.48 -10.41
C GLU A 273 -10.19 32.03 -11.24
N LYS A 274 -10.97 32.99 -11.76
CA LYS A 274 -12.18 32.74 -12.56
C LYS A 274 -11.93 32.61 -14.08
N LYS A 275 -10.70 32.81 -14.57
CA LYS A 275 -10.39 32.85 -16.02
C LYS A 275 -10.66 31.48 -16.67
N GLY A 276 -11.48 31.47 -17.71
CA GLY A 276 -11.84 30.23 -18.41
C GLY A 276 -12.87 29.36 -17.67
N LEU A 277 -13.49 29.88 -16.60
CA LEU A 277 -14.65 29.29 -15.93
C LEU A 277 -15.91 30.07 -16.28
N ARG A 278 -17.05 29.38 -16.35
CA ARG A 278 -18.35 30.04 -16.55
C ARG A 278 -18.76 30.74 -15.26
N THR A 279 -19.13 32.00 -15.40
CA THR A 279 -19.70 32.80 -14.32
C THR A 279 -21.13 33.19 -14.64
N ALA A 280 -21.99 33.26 -13.63
CA ALA A 280 -23.31 33.85 -13.72
C ALA A 280 -23.21 35.39 -13.81
N GLN A 281 -24.36 36.05 -14.00
CA GLN A 281 -24.43 37.51 -14.15
C GLN A 281 -23.96 38.28 -12.92
N ASP A 282 -24.08 37.66 -11.74
CA ASP A 282 -23.60 38.19 -10.46
C ASP A 282 -22.09 38.00 -10.25
N GLY A 283 -21.38 37.39 -11.21
CA GLY A 283 -19.95 37.11 -11.13
C GLY A 283 -19.60 35.84 -10.34
N ASN A 284 -20.59 35.11 -9.79
CA ASN A 284 -20.36 33.84 -9.13
C ASN A 284 -20.17 32.70 -10.14
N PHE A 285 -19.59 31.59 -9.71
CA PHE A 285 -19.44 30.42 -10.58
C PHE A 285 -20.80 29.88 -11.01
N GLN A 286 -20.93 29.53 -12.29
CA GLN A 286 -22.04 28.70 -12.72
C GLN A 286 -21.77 27.26 -12.29
N LEU A 287 -22.58 26.76 -11.35
CA LEU A 287 -22.43 25.43 -10.77
C LEU A 287 -23.42 24.43 -11.35
N VAL A 288 -22.96 23.21 -11.60
CA VAL A 288 -23.81 22.03 -11.84
C VAL A 288 -23.88 21.21 -10.56
N ASN A 289 -25.07 20.69 -10.23
CA ASN A 289 -25.32 19.94 -9.00
C ASN A 289 -24.93 20.70 -7.71
N CYS A 290 -24.93 22.04 -7.77
CA CYS A 290 -24.57 22.95 -6.67
C CYS A 290 -23.08 22.94 -6.24
N TRP A 291 -22.17 22.27 -6.95
CA TRP A 291 -20.74 22.27 -6.57
C TRP A 291 -19.76 22.15 -7.76
N GLN A 292 -20.19 21.64 -8.91
CA GLN A 292 -19.29 21.43 -10.06
C GLN A 292 -19.13 22.72 -10.87
N LYS A 293 -17.91 23.25 -10.93
CA LYS A 293 -17.58 24.43 -11.75
C LYS A 293 -17.52 24.05 -13.23
N LEU A 294 -18.16 24.85 -14.08
CA LEU A 294 -18.14 24.64 -15.53
C LEU A 294 -17.01 25.43 -16.21
N LEU A 295 -16.32 24.80 -17.15
CA LEU A 295 -15.37 25.48 -18.01
C LEU A 295 -16.09 26.30 -19.08
N SER A 296 -15.58 27.51 -19.37
CA SER A 296 -16.07 28.33 -20.50
C SER A 296 -15.37 27.96 -21.81
N ASP A 297 -14.15 27.43 -21.74
CA ASP A 297 -13.39 26.87 -22.85
C ASP A 297 -13.08 25.38 -22.58
N VAL A 298 -13.15 24.55 -23.63
CA VAL A 298 -12.80 23.11 -23.53
C VAL A 298 -11.83 22.69 -24.64
N THR A 299 -11.18 23.68 -25.27
CA THR A 299 -10.23 23.45 -26.35
C THR A 299 -8.96 22.81 -25.77
N THR A 300 -8.58 21.65 -26.30
CA THR A 300 -7.37 20.92 -25.92
C THR A 300 -6.28 21.06 -26.98
N THR A 301 -5.02 20.83 -26.60
CA THR A 301 -3.88 20.89 -27.51
C THR A 301 -3.00 19.65 -27.38
N PRO A 302 -2.65 18.97 -28.50
CA PRO A 302 -1.69 17.87 -28.49
C PRO A 302 -0.24 18.34 -28.37
N ALA A 303 0.02 19.66 -28.48
CA ALA A 303 1.37 20.22 -28.37
C ALA A 303 1.88 20.30 -26.93
N ALA A 304 0.96 20.23 -25.94
CA ALA A 304 1.32 20.20 -24.53
C ALA A 304 1.51 18.75 -24.05
N PRO A 305 2.32 18.53 -22.99
CA PRO A 305 2.39 17.23 -22.33
C PRO A 305 0.99 16.72 -21.95
N ARG A 306 0.79 15.40 -22.07
CA ARG A 306 -0.46 14.78 -21.62
C ARG A 306 -0.56 14.86 -20.10
N ARG A 307 -1.78 15.03 -19.63
CA ARG A 307 -2.14 14.95 -18.21
C ARG A 307 -1.86 13.55 -17.67
N GLN A 308 -1.67 13.42 -16.36
CA GLN A 308 -1.39 12.13 -15.70
C GLN A 308 -2.50 11.09 -15.92
N ASN A 309 -3.74 11.53 -16.10
CA ASN A 309 -4.88 10.65 -16.43
C ASN A 309 -4.98 10.31 -17.93
N GLY A 310 -3.99 10.68 -18.75
CA GLY A 310 -3.92 10.42 -20.19
C GLY A 310 -4.68 11.43 -21.07
N LYS A 311 -5.48 12.33 -20.48
CA LYS A 311 -6.20 13.37 -21.24
C LYS A 311 -5.21 14.35 -21.89
N LEU A 312 -5.65 14.96 -22.99
CA LEU A 312 -4.96 16.12 -23.55
C LEU A 312 -5.09 17.31 -22.61
N GLU A 313 -4.07 18.16 -22.58
CA GLU A 313 -4.13 19.40 -21.80
C GLU A 313 -4.98 20.45 -22.52
N TYR A 314 -5.65 21.29 -21.75
CA TYR A 314 -6.39 22.43 -22.28
C TYR A 314 -5.43 23.53 -22.73
N VAL A 315 -5.81 24.27 -23.78
CA VAL A 315 -4.97 25.36 -24.34
C VAL A 315 -4.64 26.40 -23.26
N GLN A 316 -5.62 26.78 -22.45
CA GLN A 316 -5.44 27.75 -21.37
C GLN A 316 -4.37 27.30 -20.36
N GLU A 317 -4.43 26.07 -19.83
CA GLU A 317 -3.45 25.55 -18.88
C GLU A 317 -2.06 25.46 -19.51
N ALA A 318 -1.98 24.99 -20.76
CA ALA A 318 -0.71 24.95 -21.48
C ALA A 318 -0.08 26.35 -21.62
N GLU A 319 -0.89 27.37 -21.92
CA GLU A 319 -0.44 28.77 -21.96
C GLU A 319 -0.02 29.28 -20.59
N LEU A 320 -0.76 28.96 -19.52
CA LEU A 320 -0.42 29.34 -18.16
C LEU A 320 0.89 28.71 -17.71
N PHE A 321 1.13 27.42 -18.00
CA PHE A 321 2.38 26.75 -17.70
C PHE A 321 3.56 27.37 -18.44
N LYS A 322 3.37 27.76 -19.70
CA LYS A 322 4.39 28.48 -20.47
C LYS A 322 4.67 29.86 -19.90
N LEU A 323 3.63 30.65 -19.62
CA LEU A 323 3.75 32.03 -19.16
C LEU A 323 4.31 32.13 -17.73
N HIS A 324 3.95 31.17 -16.87
CA HIS A 324 4.32 31.16 -15.45
C HIS A 324 5.31 30.04 -15.08
N ALA A 325 6.08 29.53 -16.05
CA ALA A 325 7.01 28.41 -15.88
C ALA A 325 7.95 28.59 -14.67
N ALA A 326 8.56 29.77 -14.53
CA ALA A 326 9.48 30.07 -13.44
C ALA A 326 8.79 30.02 -12.05
N LYS A 327 7.52 30.41 -11.97
CA LYS A 327 6.75 30.38 -10.71
C LYS A 327 6.46 28.93 -10.30
N PHE A 328 6.04 28.10 -11.25
CA PHE A 328 5.82 26.67 -11.02
C PHE A 328 7.11 25.93 -10.67
N GLN A 329 8.20 26.19 -11.39
CA GLN A 329 9.51 25.62 -11.09
C GLN A 329 9.98 26.02 -9.68
N LYS A 330 9.82 27.29 -9.29
CA LYS A 330 10.16 27.74 -7.92
C LYS A 330 9.32 27.02 -6.87
N LEU A 331 8.02 26.87 -7.09
CA LEU A 331 7.13 26.16 -6.17
C LEU A 331 7.53 24.68 -6.03
N ASN A 332 7.71 23.99 -7.17
CA ASN A 332 8.13 22.59 -7.18
C ASN A 332 9.50 22.40 -6.50
N ALA A 333 10.47 23.26 -6.82
CA ALA A 333 11.79 23.24 -6.18
C ALA A 333 11.70 23.48 -4.67
N THR A 334 10.88 24.45 -4.22
CA THR A 334 10.73 24.73 -2.78
C THR A 334 10.16 23.53 -2.02
N VAL A 335 9.20 22.81 -2.60
CA VAL A 335 8.65 21.60 -1.99
C VAL A 335 9.70 20.50 -1.93
N ARG A 336 10.39 20.24 -3.05
CA ARG A 336 11.46 19.24 -3.13
C ARG A 336 12.58 19.57 -2.13
N ASP A 337 13.06 20.80 -2.10
CA ASP A 337 14.12 21.25 -1.19
C ASP A 337 13.71 21.11 0.28
N LYS A 338 12.47 21.48 0.65
CA LYS A 338 11.97 21.30 2.02
C LYS A 338 11.92 19.84 2.45
N VAL A 339 11.69 18.92 1.53
CA VAL A 339 11.60 17.48 1.83
C VAL A 339 12.95 16.77 1.76
N LEU A 340 13.79 17.16 0.79
CA LEU A 340 15.07 16.51 0.51
C LEU A 340 16.23 17.08 1.30
N SER A 341 16.19 18.36 1.72
CA SER A 341 17.23 18.92 2.58
C SER A 341 17.38 18.14 3.90
N THR A 342 16.31 17.50 4.36
CA THR A 342 16.33 16.56 5.49
C THR A 342 16.88 15.18 5.11
N ALA A 343 16.59 14.67 3.91
CA ALA A 343 17.05 13.36 3.45
C ALA A 343 18.55 13.33 3.07
N ASN A 344 19.07 14.41 2.51
CA ASN A 344 20.43 14.49 1.94
C ASN A 344 21.55 14.54 2.99
N VAL A 345 21.25 14.49 4.29
CA VAL A 345 22.26 14.40 5.36
C VAL A 345 23.06 13.08 5.29
N GLY A 346 22.56 12.06 4.56
CA GLY A 346 23.21 10.75 4.42
C GLY A 346 24.01 10.50 3.13
N GLU A 347 23.80 11.25 2.05
CA GLU A 347 24.41 10.94 0.73
C GLU A 347 25.88 11.38 0.59
N GLY A 348 26.45 12.02 1.63
CA GLY A 348 27.79 12.63 1.58
C GLY A 348 28.97 11.67 1.59
N GLU A 349 28.82 10.42 2.03
CA GLU A 349 29.89 9.41 1.89
C GLU A 349 29.78 8.73 0.52
N LYS A 350 30.35 9.37 -0.52
CA LYS A 350 30.64 8.72 -1.81
C LYS A 350 31.19 7.32 -1.52
N HIS A 351 30.58 6.28 -2.10
CA HIS A 351 30.98 4.89 -1.91
C HIS A 351 32.51 4.78 -2.00
N LYS A 352 33.15 4.46 -0.86
CA LYS A 352 34.58 4.18 -0.79
C LYS A 352 34.87 3.01 -1.75
N ALA A 353 36.11 2.91 -2.24
CA ALA A 353 36.51 1.81 -3.12
C ALA A 353 36.03 0.47 -2.52
N GLY A 354 35.27 -0.31 -3.30
CA GLY A 354 34.60 -1.53 -2.82
C GLY A 354 35.57 -2.45 -2.08
N ILE A 355 35.09 -3.09 -1.00
CA ILE A 355 35.90 -3.93 -0.12
C ILE A 355 35.53 -5.38 -0.35
N LYS A 356 36.54 -6.24 -0.57
CA LYS A 356 36.33 -7.68 -0.68
C LYS A 356 35.87 -8.24 0.67
N ILE A 357 34.75 -8.95 0.68
CA ILE A 357 34.17 -9.59 1.85
C ILE A 357 34.30 -11.11 1.63
N PRO A 358 35.27 -11.78 2.29
CA PRO A 358 35.60 -13.18 1.97
C PRO A 358 34.45 -14.16 2.19
N ARG A 359 33.61 -13.91 3.19
CA ARG A 359 32.52 -14.80 3.58
C ARG A 359 31.21 -14.31 3.00
N ILE A 360 30.57 -15.15 2.20
CA ILE A 360 29.29 -14.83 1.55
C ILE A 360 28.22 -14.54 2.61
N GLU A 361 28.25 -15.24 3.75
CA GLU A 361 27.32 -15.00 4.85
C GLU A 361 27.47 -13.65 5.55
N ASP A 362 28.56 -12.92 5.29
CA ASP A 362 28.82 -11.58 5.80
C ASP A 362 28.61 -10.49 4.71
N ARG A 363 28.05 -10.85 3.55
CA ARG A 363 27.77 -9.91 2.42
C ARG A 363 26.36 -9.33 2.47
N GLY A 364 25.89 -8.91 3.65
CA GLY A 364 24.58 -8.28 3.78
C GLY A 364 24.47 -6.95 3.04
N VAL A 365 23.28 -6.63 2.55
CA VAL A 365 22.88 -5.33 1.99
C VAL A 365 21.79 -4.71 2.85
N THR A 366 21.82 -3.40 3.02
CA THR A 366 20.78 -2.70 3.80
C THR A 366 19.47 -2.60 3.02
N LEU A 367 18.35 -2.40 3.71
CA LEU A 367 17.06 -2.17 3.07
C LEU A 367 17.09 -0.93 2.17
N GLY A 368 17.76 0.15 2.60
CA GLY A 368 17.96 1.35 1.78
C GLY A 368 18.74 1.07 0.50
N GLU A 369 19.80 0.26 0.56
CA GLU A 369 20.54 -0.19 -0.63
C GLU A 369 19.69 -1.07 -1.56
N ILE A 370 18.84 -1.95 -1.01
CA ILE A 370 17.90 -2.74 -1.82
C ILE A 370 16.88 -1.80 -2.51
N ARG A 371 16.33 -0.82 -1.81
CA ARG A 371 15.40 0.17 -2.39
C ARG A 371 16.06 0.96 -3.51
N PHE A 372 17.28 1.45 -3.27
CA PHE A 372 18.09 2.14 -4.28
C PHE A 372 18.38 1.26 -5.51
N PHE A 373 18.70 -0.02 -5.29
CA PHE A 373 18.84 -0.99 -6.37
C PHE A 373 17.56 -1.16 -7.19
N LEU A 374 16.42 -1.35 -6.52
CA LEU A 374 15.12 -1.52 -7.17
C LEU A 374 14.73 -0.28 -7.98
N LYS A 375 15.02 0.94 -7.48
CA LYS A 375 14.86 2.21 -8.23
C LYS A 375 15.65 2.19 -9.54
N GLN A 376 16.95 1.93 -9.45
CA GLN A 376 17.82 1.92 -10.63
C GLN A 376 17.42 0.82 -11.63
N ALA A 377 17.11 -0.38 -11.13
CA ALA A 377 16.66 -1.48 -11.97
C ALA A 377 15.35 -1.14 -12.69
N LYS A 378 14.39 -0.50 -12.01
CA LYS A 378 13.11 -0.08 -12.60
C LYS A 378 13.30 1.02 -13.65
N SER A 379 14.14 2.01 -13.39
CA SER A 379 14.49 3.04 -14.39
C SER A 379 15.11 2.41 -15.63
N TRP A 380 16.12 1.55 -15.43
CA TRP A 380 16.78 0.82 -16.51
C TRP A 380 15.79 -0.03 -17.33
N CYS A 381 14.79 -0.66 -16.69
CA CYS A 381 13.74 -1.37 -17.41
C CYS A 381 12.98 -0.45 -18.36
N GLY A 382 12.63 0.76 -17.92
CA GLY A 382 11.98 1.77 -18.75
C GLY A 382 12.84 2.17 -19.95
N ASP A 383 14.14 2.41 -19.73
CA ASP A 383 15.09 2.82 -20.77
C ASP A 383 15.31 1.74 -21.83
N GLU A 384 15.33 0.46 -21.44
CA GLU A 384 15.51 -0.68 -22.35
C GLU A 384 14.18 -1.23 -22.93
N GLY A 385 13.04 -0.62 -22.60
CA GLY A 385 11.72 -1.08 -23.06
C GLY A 385 11.26 -2.41 -22.44
N HIS A 386 11.80 -2.79 -21.28
CA HIS A 386 11.34 -3.94 -20.50
C HIS A 386 10.17 -3.57 -19.57
N SER A 387 9.25 -4.52 -19.36
CA SER A 387 8.16 -4.34 -18.39
C SER A 387 8.62 -4.77 -16.99
N TRP A 388 8.61 -3.84 -16.03
CA TRP A 388 8.92 -4.10 -14.62
C TRP A 388 8.07 -5.23 -14.01
N GLU A 389 6.82 -5.34 -14.46
CA GLU A 389 5.85 -6.32 -13.94
C GLU A 389 6.07 -7.75 -14.45
N THR A 390 6.84 -7.93 -15.51
CA THR A 390 7.08 -9.26 -16.10
C THR A 390 8.55 -9.64 -16.11
N LEU A 391 9.45 -8.68 -15.85
CA LEU A 391 10.88 -8.94 -15.88
C LEU A 391 11.30 -9.76 -14.67
N SER A 392 11.82 -10.96 -14.95
CA SER A 392 12.25 -11.88 -13.90
C SER A 392 13.55 -11.42 -13.23
N ILE A 393 13.72 -11.83 -11.97
CA ILE A 393 14.95 -11.60 -11.20
C ILE A 393 16.18 -12.17 -11.94
N SER A 394 16.06 -13.32 -12.61
CA SER A 394 17.14 -13.93 -13.40
C SER A 394 17.59 -13.01 -14.53
N THR A 395 16.65 -12.37 -15.23
CA THR A 395 16.97 -11.48 -16.35
C THR A 395 17.66 -10.23 -15.83
N ILE A 396 17.14 -9.58 -14.78
CA ILE A 396 17.81 -8.44 -14.13
C ILE A 396 19.22 -8.81 -13.66
N THR A 397 19.40 -10.02 -13.13
CA THR A 397 20.71 -10.50 -12.69
C THR A 397 21.68 -10.63 -13.86
N ALA A 398 21.23 -11.24 -14.96
CA ALA A 398 22.06 -11.52 -16.13
C ALA A 398 22.39 -10.27 -16.97
N THR A 399 21.51 -9.26 -17.00
CA THR A 399 21.66 -8.07 -17.84
C THR A 399 22.08 -6.84 -17.07
N PHE A 400 21.34 -6.47 -16.01
CA PHE A 400 21.56 -5.22 -15.28
C PHE A 400 22.66 -5.38 -14.23
N ILE A 401 22.55 -6.36 -13.31
CA ILE A 401 23.55 -6.56 -12.25
C ILE A 401 24.91 -6.88 -12.85
N LYS A 402 24.96 -7.81 -13.82
CA LYS A 402 26.20 -8.20 -14.49
C LYS A 402 26.92 -7.02 -15.14
N LYS A 403 26.18 -6.07 -15.72
CA LYS A 403 26.74 -4.83 -16.31
C LYS A 403 27.34 -3.91 -15.24
N GLN A 404 26.70 -3.79 -14.07
CA GLN A 404 27.19 -2.96 -12.96
C GLN A 404 28.51 -3.46 -12.35
N ILE A 405 28.72 -4.78 -12.35
CA ILE A 405 29.93 -5.42 -11.82
C ILE A 405 30.91 -5.87 -12.92
N ALA A 406 30.67 -5.50 -14.18
CA ALA A 406 31.47 -5.95 -15.30
C ALA A 406 32.96 -5.62 -15.10
N GLY A 407 33.82 -6.64 -15.31
CA GLY A 407 35.27 -6.52 -15.15
C GLY A 407 35.77 -6.54 -13.70
N LYS A 408 34.89 -6.81 -12.71
CA LYS A 408 35.25 -6.86 -11.29
C LYS A 408 34.93 -8.24 -10.71
N ASP A 409 35.84 -8.81 -9.93
CA ASP A 409 35.61 -10.05 -9.17
C ASP A 409 34.92 -9.75 -7.82
N THR A 410 33.73 -9.15 -7.89
CA THR A 410 33.02 -8.61 -6.72
C THR A 410 31.50 -8.74 -6.88
N SER A 411 30.80 -8.88 -5.77
CA SER A 411 29.35 -8.72 -5.68
C SER A 411 28.94 -7.24 -5.56
N LEU A 412 27.66 -6.92 -5.78
CA LEU A 412 27.13 -5.57 -5.51
C LEU A 412 27.21 -5.21 -4.02
N ALA A 413 26.98 -6.19 -3.13
CA ALA A 413 27.14 -6.00 -1.69
C ALA A 413 28.56 -5.53 -1.30
N GLU A 414 29.59 -6.08 -1.92
CA GLU A 414 31.00 -5.68 -1.73
C GLU A 414 31.32 -4.30 -2.33
N LEU A 415 30.58 -3.87 -3.37
CA LEU A 415 30.73 -2.52 -3.94
C LEU A 415 30.08 -1.44 -3.08
N TRP A 416 28.98 -1.75 -2.40
CA TRP A 416 28.27 -0.77 -1.57
C TRP A 416 28.74 -0.73 -0.12
N SER A 417 29.19 -1.88 0.42
CA SER A 417 29.54 -1.98 1.82
C SER A 417 30.92 -1.42 2.15
N SER A 418 31.04 -0.80 3.32
CA SER A 418 32.31 -0.43 3.95
C SER A 418 32.96 -1.57 4.77
N GLY A 419 32.37 -2.76 4.78
CA GLY A 419 32.91 -3.94 5.45
C GLY A 419 31.93 -5.12 5.55
N PRO A 420 32.28 -6.18 6.30
CA PRO A 420 31.39 -7.30 6.54
C PRO A 420 30.10 -6.88 7.29
N ARG A 421 28.93 -7.28 6.79
CA ARG A 421 27.61 -7.02 7.39
C ARG A 421 26.82 -8.31 7.53
N LYS A 422 26.53 -8.72 8.76
CA LYS A 422 25.74 -9.93 9.04
C LYS A 422 24.25 -9.68 8.73
N PRO A 423 23.62 -10.49 7.87
CA PRO A 423 22.20 -10.40 7.58
C PRO A 423 21.32 -10.68 8.80
N GLN A 424 20.38 -9.79 9.08
CA GLN A 424 19.27 -10.02 10.01
C GLN A 424 18.22 -10.90 9.34
N ILE A 425 17.90 -10.65 8.07
CA ILE A 425 16.87 -11.35 7.32
C ILE A 425 17.47 -11.97 6.06
N VAL A 426 17.18 -13.25 5.81
CA VAL A 426 17.49 -13.89 4.52
C VAL A 426 16.26 -13.84 3.63
N VAL A 427 16.44 -13.35 2.40
CA VAL A 427 15.39 -13.40 1.37
C VAL A 427 15.48 -14.75 0.66
N ASP A 428 14.36 -15.47 0.61
CA ASP A 428 14.20 -16.69 -0.19
C ASP A 428 13.39 -16.34 -1.46
N GLU A 429 14.09 -15.82 -2.46
CA GLU A 429 13.54 -15.46 -3.76
C GLU A 429 13.44 -16.65 -4.74
N THR A 430 12.66 -16.44 -5.80
CA THR A 430 12.65 -17.29 -6.99
C THR A 430 13.19 -16.51 -8.17
N LEU A 431 14.30 -16.94 -8.78
CA LEU A 431 14.90 -16.22 -9.91
C LEU A 431 13.95 -16.05 -11.11
N ALA A 432 12.99 -16.95 -11.29
CA ALA A 432 12.01 -16.86 -12.37
C ALA A 432 10.83 -15.93 -12.07
N SER A 433 10.74 -15.35 -10.88
CA SER A 433 9.63 -14.48 -10.49
C SER A 433 9.86 -13.04 -10.93
N PRO A 434 8.78 -12.29 -11.22
CA PRO A 434 8.88 -10.87 -11.50
C PRO A 434 9.56 -10.11 -10.37
N MET A 435 10.40 -9.14 -10.72
CA MET A 435 11.06 -8.28 -9.74
C MET A 435 10.05 -7.40 -8.98
N SER A 436 8.93 -7.04 -9.61
CA SER A 436 7.86 -6.28 -8.97
C SER A 436 7.22 -7.02 -7.78
N GLU A 437 7.01 -8.33 -7.89
CA GLU A 437 6.48 -9.16 -6.80
C GLU A 437 7.44 -9.23 -5.60
N LEU A 438 8.75 -9.35 -5.88
CA LEU A 438 9.78 -9.29 -4.84
C LEU A 438 9.81 -7.93 -4.14
N ALA A 439 9.84 -6.85 -4.91
CA ALA A 439 9.82 -5.50 -4.38
C ALA A 439 8.60 -5.28 -3.47
N ALA A 440 7.41 -5.69 -3.93
CA ALA A 440 6.19 -5.57 -3.16
C ALA A 440 6.22 -6.41 -1.88
N ALA A 441 6.64 -7.68 -1.94
CA ALA A 441 6.74 -8.55 -0.77
C ALA A 441 7.75 -8.02 0.27
N LEU A 442 8.89 -7.48 -0.17
CA LEU A 442 9.89 -6.85 0.69
C LEU A 442 9.31 -5.63 1.40
N GLU A 443 8.61 -4.75 0.69
CA GLU A 443 8.00 -3.56 1.29
C GLU A 443 6.89 -3.92 2.29
N TRP A 444 6.05 -4.93 1.98
CA TRP A 444 5.07 -5.44 2.93
C TRP A 444 5.73 -6.00 4.19
N PHE A 445 6.80 -6.77 4.04
CA PHE A 445 7.55 -7.33 5.15
C PHE A 445 8.25 -6.26 5.99
N ALA A 446 8.91 -5.29 5.34
CA ALA A 446 9.60 -4.20 6.00
C ALA A 446 8.63 -3.35 6.84
N GLU A 447 7.46 -3.03 6.28
CA GLU A 447 6.44 -2.27 6.99
C GLU A 447 5.84 -3.08 8.16
N ALA A 448 5.48 -4.35 7.93
CA ALA A 448 4.93 -5.23 8.97
C ALA A 448 5.91 -5.41 10.15
N SER A 449 7.20 -5.47 9.85
CA SER A 449 8.27 -5.67 10.83
C SER A 449 8.83 -4.37 11.39
N ARG A 450 8.37 -3.20 10.89
CA ARG A 450 8.88 -1.86 11.23
C ARG A 450 10.40 -1.73 11.05
N LEU A 451 10.90 -2.25 9.94
CA LEU A 451 12.33 -2.20 9.63
C LEU A 451 12.71 -0.82 9.12
N GLN A 452 13.86 -0.34 9.58
CA GLN A 452 14.50 0.89 9.10
C GLN A 452 15.38 0.61 7.87
N ASP A 453 15.81 1.67 7.17
CA ASP A 453 16.67 1.56 5.98
C ASP A 453 18.00 0.85 6.27
N ASN A 454 18.49 0.87 7.51
CA ASN A 454 19.72 0.19 7.92
C ASN A 454 19.56 -1.33 8.20
N ALA A 455 18.34 -1.87 8.15
CA ALA A 455 18.10 -3.30 8.37
C ALA A 455 18.84 -4.11 7.30
N VAL A 456 19.56 -5.16 7.73
CA VAL A 456 20.49 -5.88 6.84
C VAL A 456 19.85 -7.17 6.33
N PHE A 457 19.79 -7.30 5.02
CA PHE A 457 19.24 -8.43 4.28
C PHE A 457 20.34 -9.22 3.58
N TYR A 458 20.12 -10.52 3.43
CA TYR A 458 20.81 -11.34 2.44
C TYR A 458 19.87 -11.53 1.26
N PHE A 459 20.20 -10.92 0.13
CA PHE A 459 19.45 -11.07 -1.11
C PHE A 459 20.39 -11.59 -2.20
N SER A 460 20.23 -12.87 -2.57
CA SER A 460 21.23 -13.63 -3.32
C SER A 460 21.76 -12.93 -4.59
N PRO A 461 20.91 -12.29 -5.44
CA PRO A 461 21.38 -11.58 -6.63
C PRO A 461 22.36 -10.43 -6.35
N LEU A 462 22.32 -9.83 -5.16
CA LEU A 462 23.20 -8.72 -4.78
C LEU A 462 24.42 -9.19 -3.97
N CYS A 463 24.28 -10.28 -3.22
CA CYS A 463 25.31 -10.78 -2.30
C CYS A 463 26.31 -11.76 -2.95
N ILE A 464 25.94 -12.41 -4.04
CA ILE A 464 26.82 -13.36 -4.76
C ILE A 464 27.51 -12.66 -5.93
N ASN A 465 28.79 -12.96 -6.18
CA ASN A 465 29.43 -12.52 -7.42
C ASN A 465 28.89 -13.32 -8.61
N VAL A 466 27.98 -12.73 -9.38
CA VAL A 466 27.34 -13.37 -10.54
C VAL A 466 28.23 -13.48 -11.78
N CYS A 467 29.40 -12.84 -11.78
CA CYS A 467 30.42 -12.98 -12.82
C CYS A 467 31.47 -14.05 -12.52
N GLY A 468 31.60 -14.48 -11.26
CA GLY A 468 32.63 -15.42 -10.80
C GLY A 468 32.17 -16.87 -10.73
N GLN A 469 33.12 -17.77 -10.41
CA GLN A 469 32.84 -19.19 -10.14
C GLN A 469 32.14 -19.45 -8.79
N GLU A 470 31.79 -18.40 -8.03
CA GLU A 470 31.14 -18.54 -6.71
C GLU A 470 29.79 -19.27 -6.79
N HIS A 471 29.13 -19.24 -7.95
CA HIS A 471 27.82 -19.85 -8.18
C HIS A 471 27.81 -21.38 -8.07
N ASP A 472 28.95 -22.04 -8.30
CA ASP A 472 29.11 -23.50 -8.33
C ASP A 472 30.01 -24.04 -7.20
N THR A 473 30.19 -23.27 -6.12
CA THR A 473 31.03 -23.74 -5.03
C THR A 473 30.42 -24.99 -4.36
N PRO A 474 31.20 -26.08 -4.16
CA PRO A 474 30.75 -27.29 -3.45
C PRO A 474 30.20 -27.02 -2.04
N ASP A 475 30.43 -25.81 -1.54
CA ASP A 475 30.13 -25.38 -0.18
C ASP A 475 28.82 -24.60 -0.04
N ARG A 476 28.05 -24.41 -1.12
CA ARG A 476 26.78 -23.65 -1.10
C ARG A 476 25.83 -24.11 0.01
N ALA A 477 25.72 -25.42 0.25
CA ALA A 477 24.88 -25.98 1.31
C ALA A 477 25.34 -25.58 2.73
N ARG A 478 26.67 -25.51 2.95
CA ARG A 478 27.24 -25.03 4.23
C ARG A 478 26.96 -23.55 4.40
N THR A 479 27.15 -22.75 3.35
CA THR A 479 26.87 -21.30 3.37
C THR A 479 25.42 -21.02 3.69
N ILE A 480 24.46 -21.69 3.03
CA ILE A 480 23.02 -21.52 3.29
C ILE A 480 22.68 -21.90 4.74
N ARG A 481 23.25 -23.00 5.24
CA ARG A 481 23.05 -23.42 6.64
C ARG A 481 23.59 -22.37 7.61
N ASN A 482 24.81 -21.86 7.38
CA ASN A 482 25.41 -20.82 8.20
C ASN A 482 24.58 -19.53 8.18
N LEU A 483 24.10 -19.12 7.00
CA LEU A 483 23.21 -17.96 6.84
C LEU A 483 21.95 -18.12 7.70
N ILE A 484 21.22 -19.22 7.56
CA ILE A 484 19.97 -19.46 8.29
C ILE A 484 20.22 -19.58 9.80
N GLN A 485 21.31 -20.21 10.21
CA GLN A 485 21.66 -20.35 11.63
C GLN A 485 21.98 -18.99 12.29
N ASN A 486 22.55 -18.05 11.53
CA ASN A 486 23.00 -16.77 12.06
C ASN A 486 22.02 -15.61 11.82
N CYS A 487 21.02 -15.75 10.95
CA CYS A 487 20.00 -14.72 10.75
C CYS A 487 18.91 -14.76 11.85
N GLU A 488 18.11 -13.70 11.93
CA GLU A 488 16.93 -13.63 12.81
C GLU A 488 15.70 -14.33 12.20
N GLY A 489 15.57 -14.24 10.86
CA GLY A 489 14.45 -14.85 10.15
C GLY A 489 14.66 -14.93 8.64
N VAL A 490 13.70 -15.57 7.97
CA VAL A 490 13.68 -15.76 6.53
C VAL A 490 12.37 -15.25 5.95
N LEU A 491 12.45 -14.37 4.96
CA LEU A 491 11.33 -13.94 4.13
C LEU A 491 11.30 -14.78 2.86
N SER A 492 10.38 -15.74 2.79
CA SER A 492 10.12 -16.54 1.59
C SER A 492 9.11 -15.84 0.69
N VAL A 493 9.58 -15.37 -0.46
CA VAL A 493 8.75 -14.64 -1.43
C VAL A 493 8.06 -15.65 -2.35
N LEU A 494 6.75 -15.76 -2.20
CA LEU A 494 5.92 -16.66 -2.96
C LEU A 494 5.39 -15.95 -4.20
N PRO A 495 5.79 -16.41 -5.39
CA PRO A 495 5.28 -15.81 -6.60
C PRO A 495 3.85 -16.23 -6.91
N ASP A 496 3.19 -15.47 -7.77
CA ASP A 496 1.83 -15.79 -8.21
C ASP A 496 1.72 -17.07 -9.05
N SER A 497 2.84 -17.56 -9.60
CA SER A 497 2.89 -18.84 -10.30
C SER A 497 3.04 -20.02 -9.33
N GLU A 498 2.01 -20.87 -9.26
CA GLU A 498 2.00 -22.05 -8.39
C GLU A 498 3.17 -23.01 -8.67
N GLU A 499 3.59 -23.12 -9.94
CA GLU A 499 4.72 -23.95 -10.35
C GLU A 499 6.05 -23.51 -9.73
N GLN A 500 6.17 -22.22 -9.40
CA GLN A 500 7.36 -21.63 -8.81
C GLN A 500 7.35 -21.68 -7.27
N ILE A 501 6.25 -22.13 -6.66
CA ILE A 501 6.13 -22.26 -5.21
C ILE A 501 6.94 -23.48 -4.71
N VAL A 502 6.82 -24.62 -5.39
CA VAL A 502 7.32 -25.94 -4.94
C VAL A 502 8.71 -26.24 -5.49
N ARG A 503 9.74 -25.68 -4.83
CA ARG A 503 11.13 -25.81 -5.26
C ARG A 503 12.00 -26.43 -4.17
N SER A 504 12.99 -27.22 -4.56
CA SER A 504 13.89 -27.91 -3.62
C SER A 504 14.67 -26.92 -2.75
N ASP A 505 15.16 -25.82 -3.32
CA ASP A 505 15.90 -24.80 -2.56
C ASP A 505 15.03 -24.17 -1.46
N ARG A 506 13.75 -23.88 -1.76
CA ARG A 506 12.79 -23.37 -0.77
C ARG A 506 12.46 -24.42 0.29
N LEU A 507 12.24 -25.67 -0.12
CA LEU A 507 12.03 -26.79 0.78
C LEU A 507 13.20 -26.92 1.79
N GLU A 508 14.44 -26.86 1.30
CA GLU A 508 15.64 -26.87 2.15
C GLU A 508 15.66 -25.68 3.12
N ARG A 509 15.46 -24.46 2.63
CA ARG A 509 15.49 -23.24 3.45
C ARG A 509 14.42 -23.27 4.55
N LEU A 510 13.17 -23.58 4.21
CA LEU A 510 12.08 -23.69 5.17
C LEU A 510 12.33 -24.81 6.18
N HIS A 511 12.85 -25.95 5.74
CA HIS A 511 13.19 -27.05 6.63
C HIS A 511 14.27 -26.67 7.64
N LEU A 512 15.35 -26.03 7.17
CA LEU A 512 16.42 -25.51 8.03
C LEU A 512 15.88 -24.49 9.03
N CYS A 513 14.97 -23.60 8.63
CA CYS A 513 14.32 -22.66 9.54
C CYS A 513 13.51 -23.36 10.62
N PHE A 514 12.68 -24.34 10.25
CA PHE A 514 11.89 -25.12 11.23
C PHE A 514 12.78 -25.92 12.18
N HIS A 515 13.94 -26.38 11.73
CA HIS A 515 14.89 -27.11 12.57
C HIS A 515 15.63 -26.17 13.53
N ALA A 516 16.04 -25.00 13.05
CA ALA A 516 16.79 -24.00 13.81
C ALA A 516 15.89 -23.06 14.65
N GLY A 517 14.55 -23.23 14.62
CA GLY A 517 13.61 -22.37 15.34
C GLY A 517 13.62 -20.92 14.85
N LYS A 518 13.93 -20.69 13.58
CA LYS A 518 14.04 -19.35 13.00
C LYS A 518 12.69 -18.79 12.62
N LYS A 519 12.59 -17.46 12.59
CA LYS A 519 11.36 -16.78 12.17
C LYS A 519 11.13 -17.03 10.69
N ILE A 520 9.92 -17.46 10.33
CA ILE A 520 9.52 -17.66 8.93
C ILE A 520 8.44 -16.65 8.59
N TYR A 521 8.64 -15.97 7.47
CA TYR A 521 7.67 -15.07 6.87
C TYR A 521 7.41 -15.53 5.44
N LEU A 522 6.16 -15.53 5.02
CA LEU A 522 5.77 -15.76 3.64
C LEU A 522 5.28 -14.44 3.07
N GLY A 523 5.91 -13.93 2.01
CA GLY A 523 5.53 -12.68 1.36
C GLY A 523 4.94 -12.91 -0.03
N CYS A 524 4.01 -12.06 -0.46
CA CYS A 524 3.51 -11.96 -1.83
C CYS A 524 3.32 -10.48 -2.19
N SER A 525 2.86 -10.21 -3.42
CA SER A 525 2.58 -8.85 -3.93
C SER A 525 1.60 -8.05 -3.06
N ASP A 526 0.64 -8.74 -2.44
CA ASP A 526 -0.45 -8.11 -1.68
C ASP A 526 -0.29 -8.16 -0.15
N GLY A 527 0.71 -8.85 0.38
CA GLY A 527 0.88 -8.95 1.83
C GLY A 527 1.96 -9.92 2.29
N VAL A 528 2.08 -10.04 3.60
CA VAL A 528 3.03 -10.92 4.28
C VAL A 528 2.36 -11.63 5.45
N LEU A 529 2.70 -12.91 5.61
CA LEU A 529 2.24 -13.79 6.67
C LEU A 529 3.43 -14.15 7.56
N ALA A 530 3.35 -13.78 8.83
CA ALA A 530 4.18 -14.33 9.88
C ALA A 530 3.75 -15.78 10.15
N CYS A 531 4.69 -16.72 10.15
CA CYS A 531 4.37 -18.15 10.27
C CYS A 531 4.73 -18.74 11.64
N THR A 532 5.81 -18.27 12.25
CA THR A 532 6.35 -18.86 13.50
C THR A 532 6.22 -17.93 14.71
N SER A 533 6.17 -16.62 14.48
CA SER A 533 6.04 -15.60 15.50
C SER A 533 5.30 -14.40 14.91
N PRO A 534 4.36 -13.77 15.64
CA PRO A 534 3.64 -12.61 15.13
C PRO A 534 4.60 -11.43 14.91
N PHE A 535 4.14 -10.44 14.15
CA PHE A 535 4.80 -9.14 14.04
C PHE A 535 4.76 -8.37 15.37
N GLN A 536 5.45 -7.23 15.45
CA GLN A 536 5.61 -6.47 16.70
C GLN A 536 4.30 -6.00 17.33
N ASP A 537 3.24 -5.84 16.54
CA ASP A 537 1.90 -5.47 16.98
C ASP A 537 1.00 -6.68 17.30
N GLY A 538 1.56 -7.89 17.28
CA GLY A 538 0.86 -9.13 17.62
C GLY A 538 0.05 -9.73 16.47
N ILE A 539 0.04 -9.12 15.28
CA ILE A 539 -0.68 -9.67 14.14
C ILE A 539 0.15 -10.75 13.42
N TRP A 540 -0.54 -11.68 12.77
CA TRP A 540 0.07 -12.76 12.01
C TRP A 540 0.05 -12.52 10.49
N GLU A 541 -0.82 -11.63 10.02
CA GLU A 541 -0.95 -11.26 8.61
C GLU A 541 -0.95 -9.74 8.52
N PHE A 542 -0.22 -9.23 7.54
CA PHE A 542 -0.16 -7.82 7.21
C PHE A 542 -0.33 -7.65 5.70
N GLY A 543 -1.25 -6.79 5.28
CA GLY A 543 -1.75 -6.78 3.91
C GLY A 543 -2.86 -7.82 3.71
N HIS A 544 -2.99 -8.31 2.48
CA HIS A 544 -3.86 -9.42 2.12
C HIS A 544 -3.04 -10.56 1.54
N PHE A 545 -2.76 -11.56 2.36
CA PHE A 545 -2.02 -12.73 1.91
C PHE A 545 -2.94 -13.66 1.11
N SER A 546 -2.61 -13.87 -0.16
CA SER A 546 -3.46 -14.58 -1.12
C SER A 546 -3.85 -15.99 -0.64
N PRO A 547 -5.14 -16.27 -0.41
CA PRO A 547 -5.61 -17.61 -0.06
C PRO A 547 -5.29 -18.64 -1.14
N ARG A 548 -5.14 -18.20 -2.40
CA ARG A 548 -4.73 -19.05 -3.52
C ARG A 548 -3.33 -19.62 -3.30
N LEU A 549 -2.36 -18.76 -2.94
CA LEU A 549 -0.98 -19.18 -2.66
C LEU A 549 -0.92 -20.16 -1.49
N THR A 550 -1.69 -19.91 -0.44
CA THR A 550 -1.81 -20.85 0.69
C THR A 550 -2.39 -22.20 0.26
N ARG A 551 -3.44 -22.22 -0.58
CA ARG A 551 -3.97 -23.49 -1.11
C ARG A 551 -2.94 -24.20 -1.97
N ALA A 552 -2.19 -23.48 -2.79
CA ALA A 552 -1.10 -24.05 -3.57
C ALA A 552 -0.05 -24.68 -2.66
N LEU A 553 0.39 -24.02 -1.59
CA LEU A 553 1.30 -24.60 -0.58
C LEU A 553 0.77 -25.92 0.01
N PHE A 554 -0.54 -26.04 0.23
CA PHE A 554 -1.17 -27.19 0.88
C PHE A 554 -1.45 -28.35 -0.06
N GLN A 555 -1.77 -28.05 -1.31
CA GLN A 555 -2.07 -29.06 -2.34
C GLN A 555 -0.79 -29.61 -2.98
N SER A 556 0.33 -28.93 -2.78
CA SER A 556 1.63 -29.30 -3.31
C SER A 556 2.20 -30.54 -2.62
N LYS A 557 2.70 -31.48 -3.44
CA LYS A 557 3.49 -32.62 -2.95
C LYS A 557 4.95 -32.18 -2.85
N TRP A 558 5.43 -31.87 -1.64
CA TRP A 558 6.79 -31.36 -1.46
C TRP A 558 7.87 -32.39 -1.76
N SER A 559 7.52 -33.68 -1.71
CA SER A 559 8.36 -34.77 -2.22
C SER A 559 8.66 -34.68 -3.72
N GLN A 560 7.87 -33.92 -4.48
CA GLN A 560 8.03 -33.68 -5.91
C GLN A 560 8.66 -32.32 -6.24
N ALA A 561 9.19 -31.61 -5.24
CA ALA A 561 9.85 -30.32 -5.45
C ALA A 561 10.91 -30.38 -6.55
N ARG A 562 10.93 -29.35 -7.41
CA ARG A 562 11.81 -29.24 -8.57
C ARG A 562 13.07 -28.42 -8.23
N CYS A 563 14.19 -28.74 -8.87
CA CYS A 563 15.42 -27.96 -8.85
C CYS A 563 16.01 -27.93 -10.26
N ALA A 564 16.87 -26.95 -10.54
CA ALA A 564 17.59 -26.87 -11.81
C ALA A 564 18.63 -28.01 -11.95
N THR A 565 19.22 -28.46 -10.84
CA THR A 565 20.22 -29.53 -10.80
C THR A 565 19.62 -30.77 -10.12
N GLU A 566 19.79 -31.94 -10.74
CA GLU A 566 19.30 -33.18 -10.16
C GLU A 566 20.02 -33.55 -8.86
N GLY A 567 21.33 -33.25 -8.79
CA GLY A 567 22.14 -33.47 -7.60
C GLY A 567 21.62 -32.72 -6.38
N ASP A 568 21.30 -31.42 -6.50
CA ASP A 568 20.73 -30.66 -5.38
C ASP A 568 19.32 -31.13 -5.02
N ARG A 569 18.51 -31.47 -6.03
CA ARG A 569 17.18 -32.06 -5.79
C ARG A 569 17.30 -33.31 -4.92
N ASP A 570 18.18 -34.24 -5.27
CA ASP A 570 18.28 -35.52 -4.59
C ASP A 570 18.92 -35.36 -3.20
N ARG A 571 19.91 -34.47 -3.06
CA ARG A 571 20.49 -34.07 -1.77
C ARG A 571 19.44 -33.50 -0.81
N VAL A 572 18.66 -32.51 -1.25
CA VAL A 572 17.58 -31.92 -0.43
C VAL A 572 16.54 -32.98 -0.09
N ARG A 573 16.16 -33.82 -1.07
CA ARG A 573 15.17 -34.88 -0.80
C ARG A 573 15.66 -35.86 0.25
N GLN A 574 16.94 -36.22 0.23
CA GLN A 574 17.56 -37.08 1.23
C GLN A 574 17.58 -36.40 2.61
N LEU A 575 17.95 -35.12 2.68
CA LEU A 575 17.92 -34.32 3.91
C LEU A 575 16.55 -34.37 4.59
N ILE A 576 15.46 -34.17 3.83
CA ILE A 576 14.10 -34.22 4.37
C ILE A 576 13.71 -35.64 4.78
N ARG A 577 14.00 -36.66 3.96
CA ARG A 577 13.69 -38.07 4.28
C ARG A 577 14.37 -38.56 5.56
N GLN A 578 15.62 -38.16 5.78
CA GLN A 578 16.40 -38.53 6.96
C GLN A 578 15.97 -37.75 8.21
N SER A 579 15.26 -36.64 8.03
CA SER A 579 14.77 -35.85 9.16
C SER A 579 13.60 -36.52 9.86
N ARG A 580 13.50 -36.35 11.18
CA ARG A 580 12.45 -36.96 12.01
C ARG A 580 11.05 -36.61 11.49
N GLY A 581 10.35 -37.60 10.96
CA GLY A 581 8.99 -37.49 10.42
C GLY A 581 8.91 -37.18 8.92
N GLY A 582 10.04 -37.07 8.23
CA GLY A 582 10.10 -36.95 6.77
C GLY A 582 9.31 -35.78 6.20
N TYR A 583 8.74 -36.00 5.01
CA TYR A 583 7.85 -35.05 4.34
C TYR A 583 6.57 -34.79 5.10
N ASP A 584 5.93 -35.82 5.66
CA ASP A 584 4.64 -35.69 6.34
C ASP A 584 4.71 -34.65 7.48
N ARG A 585 5.80 -34.68 8.26
CA ARG A 585 5.99 -33.69 9.33
C ARG A 585 6.31 -32.30 8.80
N PHE A 586 7.07 -32.19 7.72
CA PHE A 586 7.35 -30.90 7.07
C PHE A 586 6.04 -30.27 6.55
N GLU A 587 5.25 -31.04 5.81
CA GLU A 587 3.97 -30.60 5.24
C GLU A 587 2.98 -30.23 6.35
N ALA A 588 2.91 -31.03 7.44
CA ALA A 588 2.07 -30.72 8.59
C ALA A 588 2.45 -29.38 9.27
N ARG A 589 3.75 -29.10 9.41
CA ARG A 589 4.23 -27.82 9.94
C ARG A 589 3.88 -26.65 9.03
N LEU A 590 4.13 -26.81 7.73
CA LEU A 590 3.79 -25.78 6.75
C LEU A 590 2.27 -25.48 6.75
N MET A 591 1.45 -26.52 6.83
CA MET A 591 0.00 -26.39 6.97
C MET A 591 -0.41 -25.67 8.25
N SER A 592 0.21 -25.96 9.38
CA SER A 592 -0.15 -25.30 10.64
C SER A 592 0.18 -23.82 10.64
N VAL A 593 1.31 -23.43 10.03
CA VAL A 593 1.78 -22.03 10.05
C VAL A 593 1.18 -21.16 8.95
N ALA A 594 0.75 -21.74 7.83
CA ALA A 594 0.16 -21.00 6.73
C ALA A 594 -1.38 -21.12 6.67
N GLY A 595 -2.04 -21.82 7.60
CA GLY A 595 -3.49 -22.12 7.53
C GLY A 595 -4.43 -20.93 7.64
N GLY A 596 -3.99 -19.85 8.29
CA GLY A 596 -4.82 -18.69 8.61
C GLY A 596 -5.62 -18.12 7.43
N PRO A 597 -4.98 -17.74 6.31
CA PRO A 597 -5.66 -17.16 5.15
C PRO A 597 -6.77 -18.05 4.57
N VAL A 598 -6.55 -19.37 4.48
CA VAL A 598 -7.54 -20.32 3.96
C VAL A 598 -8.74 -20.44 4.90
N LEU A 599 -8.51 -20.47 6.21
CA LEU A 599 -9.59 -20.53 7.19
C LEU A 599 -10.44 -19.25 7.17
N ARG A 600 -9.81 -18.08 7.02
CA ARG A 600 -10.50 -16.79 6.89
C ARG A 600 -11.33 -16.72 5.60
N ASP A 601 -10.75 -17.08 4.46
CA ASP A 601 -11.46 -17.11 3.18
C ASP A 601 -12.65 -18.10 3.22
N ALA A 602 -12.48 -19.27 3.83
CA ALA A 602 -13.58 -20.22 4.02
C ALA A 602 -14.70 -19.65 4.91
N ALA A 603 -14.35 -18.98 6.02
CA ALA A 603 -15.32 -18.33 6.89
C ALA A 603 -16.12 -17.23 6.16
N LEU A 604 -15.44 -16.40 5.36
CA LEU A 604 -16.07 -15.35 4.55
C LEU A 604 -17.03 -15.89 3.49
N ARG A 605 -16.81 -17.11 3.00
CA ARG A 605 -17.67 -17.78 2.01
C ARG A 605 -18.84 -18.56 2.64
N GLY A 606 -19.11 -18.40 3.92
CA GLY A 606 -20.18 -19.11 4.61
C GLY A 606 -19.80 -20.52 5.08
N GLY A 607 -18.50 -20.80 5.24
CA GLY A 607 -17.99 -22.08 5.75
C GLY A 607 -17.65 -23.11 4.67
N PRO A 608 -17.39 -24.37 5.07
CA PRO A 608 -16.94 -25.43 4.16
C PRO A 608 -17.94 -25.72 3.03
N GLU A 609 -19.23 -25.56 3.28
CA GLU A 609 -20.32 -25.89 2.35
C GLU A 609 -20.38 -24.95 1.15
N GLY A 610 -20.03 -23.68 1.33
CA GLY A 610 -19.95 -22.70 0.24
C GLY A 610 -18.87 -23.04 -0.80
N ASN A 611 -17.88 -23.87 -0.45
CA ASN A 611 -16.83 -24.34 -1.37
C ASN A 611 -17.26 -25.56 -2.19
N SER A 612 -18.23 -26.36 -1.73
CA SER A 612 -18.72 -27.53 -2.49
C SER A 612 -19.61 -27.14 -3.68
N GLU A 613 -20.38 -26.06 -3.60
CA GLU A 613 -21.34 -25.70 -4.65
C GLU A 613 -20.69 -25.17 -5.95
N ARG A 614 -19.48 -24.60 -5.89
CA ARG A 614 -18.75 -24.11 -7.08
C ARG A 614 -17.92 -25.17 -7.80
N ARG A 615 -17.87 -26.42 -7.30
CA ARG A 615 -17.20 -27.53 -7.98
C ARG A 615 -18.12 -28.32 -8.92
N ARG A 616 -19.36 -27.89 -9.14
CA ARG A 616 -20.12 -28.41 -10.27
C ARG A 616 -19.45 -27.88 -11.55
N PRO A 617 -18.86 -28.73 -12.41
CA PRO A 617 -18.38 -28.28 -13.70
C PRO A 617 -19.53 -27.56 -14.39
N ALA A 618 -19.26 -26.38 -14.96
CA ALA A 618 -20.23 -25.70 -15.80
C ALA A 618 -20.76 -26.73 -16.79
N ARG A 619 -22.06 -27.04 -16.75
CA ARG A 619 -22.68 -27.84 -17.79
C ARG A 619 -22.39 -27.08 -19.08
N LEU A 620 -21.57 -27.69 -19.94
CA LEU A 620 -21.38 -27.21 -21.29
C LEU A 620 -22.78 -26.98 -21.88
N PRO A 621 -23.05 -25.84 -22.52
CA PRO A 621 -24.33 -25.62 -23.17
C PRO A 621 -24.55 -26.78 -24.15
N ASP A 622 -25.71 -27.44 -24.05
CA ASP A 622 -26.13 -28.50 -24.97
C ASP A 622 -25.92 -28.01 -26.40
N GLN A 623 -24.93 -28.57 -27.10
CA GLN A 623 -24.80 -28.40 -28.53
C GLN A 623 -26.06 -29.01 -29.15
N GLN A 624 -26.97 -28.12 -29.58
CA GLN A 624 -28.07 -28.44 -30.46
C GLN A 624 -27.54 -29.31 -31.61
N ARG A 625 -28.07 -30.52 -31.69
CA ARG A 625 -27.96 -31.38 -32.87
C ARG A 625 -28.50 -30.62 -34.07
N CYS A 626 -27.60 -30.10 -34.92
CA CYS A 626 -27.95 -29.78 -36.30
C CYS A 626 -28.27 -31.10 -37.01
N SER A 627 -29.55 -31.33 -37.25
CA SER A 627 -30.07 -32.29 -38.21
C SER A 627 -29.57 -31.92 -39.61
N GLN A 628 -28.67 -32.73 -40.16
CA GLN A 628 -28.47 -32.79 -41.61
C GLN A 628 -29.64 -33.56 -42.21
N GLY A 629 -30.47 -32.86 -42.97
CA GLY A 629 -31.39 -33.46 -43.93
C GLY A 629 -30.64 -33.80 -45.21
N VAL A 630 -30.79 -35.04 -45.68
CA VAL A 630 -30.50 -35.50 -47.04
C VAL A 630 -31.85 -35.69 -47.74
N PRO A 631 -31.99 -35.36 -49.04
CA PRO A 631 -33.30 -35.29 -49.70
C PRO A 631 -33.82 -36.67 -50.10
N GLY A 632 -35.14 -36.84 -49.95
CA GLY A 632 -35.96 -37.95 -50.44
C GLY A 632 -37.43 -37.58 -50.27
#